data_AF-A0A1G0NBE8-F1
#
_entry.id   AF-A0A1G0NBE8-F1
#
_cell.length_a   1.000
_cell.length_b   1.000
_cell.length_c   1.000
_cell.angle_alpha   90.00
_cell.angle_beta   90.00
_cell.angle_gamma   90.00
#
_symmetry.space_group_name_H-M   'P 1'
#
loop_
_entity.id
_entity.type
_entity.pdbx_description
1 polymer ?
#
loop_
_entity_poly.entity_id
_entity_poly.type
_entity_poly.pdbx_seq_one_letter_code
_entity_poly.pdbx_strand_id
1 'polypeptide(L)'
;MARRTIEADGERWEIYPSGRVTVYHRDEFGLVFEKGEGPERVRRVTRYAPLGARRWDVALAELSERELAALFRQSQPAWTSPETRYDRRAG
;
A
#
# COMPACT_ATOMS: atom_id res chain seq x y z
N MET A 1 4.32 12.08 -6.96
CA MET A 1 4.24 10.74 -6.35
C MET A 1 3.45 9.88 -7.29
N ALA A 2 4.01 8.76 -7.75
CA ALA A 2 3.29 7.79 -8.55
C ALA A 2 2.06 7.27 -7.78
N ARG A 3 0.88 7.47 -8.35
CA ARG A 3 -0.39 6.88 -7.91
C ARG A 3 -0.87 5.97 -9.02
N ARG A 4 -1.27 4.76 -8.67
CA ARG A 4 -1.76 3.72 -9.58
C ARG A 4 -3.17 3.32 -9.15
N THR A 5 -3.93 2.73 -10.05
CA THR A 5 -5.26 2.23 -9.77
C THR A 5 -5.36 0.80 -10.28
N ILE A 6 -5.97 -0.09 -9.48
CA ILE A 6 -6.28 -1.46 -9.89
C ILE A 6 -7.73 -1.80 -9.54
N GLU A 7 -8.27 -2.80 -10.23
CA GLU A 7 -9.51 -3.47 -9.85
C GLU A 7 -9.15 -4.76 -9.12
N ALA A 8 -9.58 -4.89 -7.86
CA ALA A 8 -9.34 -6.06 -7.03
C ALA A 8 -10.59 -6.36 -6.18
N ASP A 9 -10.99 -7.63 -6.15
CA ASP A 9 -12.23 -8.09 -5.52
C ASP A 9 -13.49 -7.34 -6.00
N GLY A 10 -13.51 -6.91 -7.26
CA GLY A 10 -14.63 -6.15 -7.85
C GLY A 10 -14.68 -4.68 -7.44
N GLU A 11 -13.66 -4.19 -6.72
CA GLU A 11 -13.59 -2.81 -6.26
C GLU A 11 -12.36 -2.10 -6.82
N ARG A 12 -12.47 -0.78 -6.99
CA ARG A 12 -11.37 0.07 -7.44
C ARG A 12 -10.52 0.50 -6.24
N TRP A 13 -9.23 0.23 -6.33
CA TRP A 13 -8.24 0.58 -5.32
C TRP A 13 -7.19 1.52 -5.88
N GLU A 14 -6.86 2.54 -5.11
CA GLU A 14 -5.78 3.45 -5.38
C GLU A 14 -4.53 3.03 -4.61
N ILE A 15 -3.40 3.05 -5.30
CA ILE A 15 -2.14 2.53 -4.81
C ILE A 15 -1.13 3.65 -4.78
N TYR A 16 -0.49 3.82 -3.63
CA TYR A 16 0.56 4.80 -3.45
C TYR A 16 1.57 4.32 -2.39
N PRO A 17 2.83 4.78 -2.46
CA PRO A 17 3.82 4.47 -1.44
C PRO A 17 3.45 5.17 -0.13
N SER A 18 3.60 4.48 1.01
CA SER A 18 3.29 5.00 2.35
C SER A 18 4.12 6.23 2.76
N GLY A 19 5.19 6.56 2.02
CA GLY A 19 6.07 7.69 2.32
C GLY A 19 7.00 7.48 3.52
N ARG A 20 6.78 6.47 4.37
CA ARG A 20 7.68 6.05 5.45
C ARG A 20 8.78 5.14 4.90
N VAL A 21 9.98 5.70 4.75
CA VAL A 21 11.22 4.92 4.65
C VAL A 21 11.73 4.73 6.07
N THR A 22 11.59 3.53 6.62
CA THR A 22 12.19 3.20 7.92
C THR A 22 13.69 3.03 7.74
N VAL A 23 14.50 3.66 8.60
CA VAL A 23 15.98 3.75 8.50
C VAL A 23 16.68 2.37 8.36
N TYR A 24 16.01 1.30 8.78
CA TYR A 24 16.50 -0.08 8.73
C TYR A 24 16.26 -0.81 7.39
N HIS A 25 15.48 -0.25 6.47
CA HIS A 25 15.08 -0.90 5.22
C HIS A 25 15.34 0.05 4.05
N ARG A 26 16.59 0.07 3.57
CA ARG A 26 16.97 0.87 2.39
C ARG A 26 16.34 0.33 1.10
N ASP A 27 15.97 -0.94 1.09
CA ASP A 27 15.48 -1.67 -0.09
C ASP A 27 14.00 -2.07 0.00
N GLU A 28 13.28 -1.67 1.05
CA GLU A 28 11.85 -1.99 1.24
C GLU A 28 11.03 -0.75 1.53
N PHE A 29 9.86 -0.65 0.89
CA PHE A 29 8.90 0.41 1.16
C PHE A 29 7.48 -0.12 1.34
N GLY A 30 6.68 0.60 2.13
CA GLY A 30 5.27 0.31 2.29
C GLY A 30 4.47 0.75 1.07
N LEU A 31 3.61 -0.13 0.57
CA LEU A 31 2.57 0.18 -0.41
C LEU A 31 1.22 0.21 0.30
N VAL A 32 0.47 1.28 0.06
CA VAL A 32 -0.87 1.49 0.58
C VAL A 32 -1.86 1.29 -0.55
N PHE A 33 -2.88 0.47 -0.30
CA PHE A 33 -4.08 0.33 -1.10
C PHE A 33 -5.21 1.03 -0.37
N GLU A 34 -5.83 2.01 -1.02
CA GLU A 34 -6.92 2.80 -0.46
C GLU A 34 -8.14 2.71 -1.38
N LYS A 35 -9.32 2.57 -0.78
CA LYS A 35 -10.61 2.75 -1.47
C LYS A 35 -11.55 3.54 -0.58
N GLY A 36 -12.59 4.10 -1.21
CA GLY A 36 -13.60 4.90 -0.53
C GLY A 36 -13.06 6.25 -0.06
N GLU A 37 -13.94 7.04 0.56
CA GLU A 37 -13.65 8.40 0.99
C GLU A 37 -14.18 8.65 2.41
N GLY A 38 -13.64 9.67 3.08
CA GLY A 38 -14.08 10.07 4.42
C GLY A 38 -14.10 8.91 5.44
N PRO A 39 -15.23 8.68 6.15
CA PRO A 39 -15.36 7.65 7.18
C PRO A 39 -15.44 6.22 6.63
N GLU A 40 -15.74 6.04 5.34
CA GLU A 40 -15.81 4.72 4.69
C GLU A 40 -14.47 4.32 4.05
N ARG A 41 -13.42 5.13 4.26
CA ARG A 41 -12.09 4.89 3.72
C ARG A 41 -11.50 3.61 4.28
N VAL A 42 -11.22 2.65 3.39
CA VAL A 42 -10.54 1.41 3.73
C VAL A 42 -9.10 1.47 3.25
N ARG A 43 -8.15 1.12 4.13
CA ARG A 43 -6.73 1.02 3.80
C ARG A 43 -6.21 -0.38 4.05
N ARG A 44 -5.42 -0.88 3.11
CA ARG A 44 -4.61 -2.10 3.26
C ARG A 44 -3.16 -1.75 2.99
N VAL A 45 -2.25 -2.39 3.71
CA VAL A 45 -0.81 -2.10 3.60
C VAL A 45 -0.06 -3.40 3.34
N THR A 46 0.94 -3.32 2.48
CA THR A 46 1.93 -4.39 2.28
C THR A 46 3.33 -3.81 2.20
N ARG A 47 4.34 -4.63 2.45
CA ARG A 47 5.75 -4.26 2.23
C ARG A 47 6.17 -4.82 0.89
N TYR A 48 6.90 -4.01 0.13
CA TYR A 48 7.46 -4.42 -1.16
C TYR A 48 8.95 -4.10 -1.20
N ALA A 49 9.74 -5.13 -1.51
CA ALA A 49 11.17 -5.06 -1.74
C ALA A 49 11.42 -5.14 -3.25
N PRO A 50 11.64 -4.01 -3.97
CA PRO A 50 12.14 -4.10 -5.34
C PRO A 50 13.48 -4.84 -5.37
N LEU A 51 13.66 -5.70 -6.37
CA LEU A 51 14.96 -6.30 -6.63
C LEU A 51 15.92 -5.21 -7.12
N GLY A 52 16.90 -4.85 -6.29
CA GLY A 52 17.95 -3.85 -6.58
C GLY A 52 17.71 -2.47 -5.95
N ALA A 53 18.74 -1.60 -6.00
CA ALA A 53 18.72 -0.25 -5.44
C ALA A 53 17.89 0.73 -6.31
N ARG A 54 16.58 0.47 -6.44
CA ARG A 54 15.67 1.27 -7.28
C ARG A 54 14.85 2.23 -6.41
N ARG A 55 14.72 3.49 -6.86
CA ARG A 55 13.81 4.46 -6.24
C ARG A 55 12.38 3.91 -6.25
N TRP A 56 11.69 4.01 -5.12
CA TRP A 56 10.32 3.50 -4.91
C TRP A 56 9.31 3.95 -5.97
N ASP A 57 9.45 5.17 -6.49
CA ASP A 57 8.54 5.74 -7.51
C ASP A 57 8.64 5.00 -8.84
N VAL A 58 9.88 4.69 -9.24
CA VAL A 58 10.20 3.92 -10.45
C VAL A 58 9.73 2.48 -10.28
N ALA A 59 10.02 1.88 -9.11
CA ALA A 59 9.60 0.53 -8.79
C ALA A 59 8.07 0.36 -8.83
N LEU A 60 7.29 1.32 -8.33
CA LEU A 60 5.83 1.28 -8.43
C LEU A 60 5.34 1.47 -9.87
N ALA A 61 5.98 2.33 -10.66
CA ALA A 61 5.59 2.56 -12.05
C ALA A 61 5.79 1.31 -12.95
N GLU A 62 6.76 0.46 -12.61
CA GLU A 62 7.09 -0.77 -13.35
C GLU A 62 6.32 -2.01 -12.89
N LEU A 63 5.63 -1.96 -11.74
CA LEU A 63 4.78 -3.06 -11.30
C LEU A 63 3.63 -3.26 -12.30
N SER A 64 3.50 -4.48 -12.80
CA SER A 64 2.37 -4.90 -13.62
C SER A 64 1.10 -5.03 -12.77
N GLU A 65 -0.07 -4.98 -13.41
CA GLU A 65 -1.35 -5.18 -12.73
C GLU A 65 -1.43 -6.53 -12.01
N ARG A 66 -0.83 -7.58 -12.58
CA ARG A 66 -0.73 -8.91 -11.95
C ARG A 66 0.06 -8.89 -10.65
N GLU A 67 1.19 -8.17 -10.63
CA GLU A 67 2.01 -8.01 -9.43
C GLU A 67 1.30 -7.17 -8.38
N LEU A 68 0.64 -6.08 -8.79
CA LEU A 68 -0.16 -5.25 -7.90
C LEU A 68 -1.32 -6.04 -7.27
N ALA A 69 -2.01 -6.89 -8.04
CA ALA A 69 -3.04 -7.78 -7.52
C ALA A 69 -2.47 -8.83 -6.56
N ALA A 70 -1.28 -9.37 -6.82
CA ALA A 70 -0.60 -10.29 -5.91
C ALA A 70 -0.17 -9.60 -4.60
N LEU A 71 0.32 -8.36 -4.67
CA LEU A 71 0.65 -7.53 -3.52
C LEU A 71 -0.59 -7.16 -2.71
N PHE A 72 -1.71 -6.89 -3.38
CA PHE A 72 -3.00 -6.65 -2.74
C PHE A 72 -3.50 -7.88 -1.98
N ARG A 73 -3.39 -9.09 -2.55
CA ARG A 73 -3.75 -10.33 -1.83
C ARG A 73 -2.89 -10.58 -0.59
N GLN A 74 -1.63 -10.15 -0.61
CA GLN A 74 -0.73 -10.22 0.54
C GLN A 74 -0.94 -9.07 1.55
N SER A 75 -1.62 -8.00 1.13
CA SER A 75 -1.83 -6.82 1.96
C SER A 75 -2.74 -7.12 3.13
N GLN A 76 -2.32 -6.66 4.30
CA GLN A 76 -3.09 -6.78 5.53
C GLN A 76 -4.01 -5.58 5.69
N PRO A 77 -5.23 -5.75 6.24
CA PRO A 77 -6.05 -4.64 6.66
C PRO A 77 -5.26 -3.75 7.63
N ALA A 78 -5.35 -2.42 7.47
CA ALA A 78 -4.60 -1.48 8.31
C ALA A 78 -4.93 -1.64 9.82
N TRP A 79 -6.09 -2.20 10.19
CA TRP A 79 -6.49 -2.46 11.58
C TRP A 79 -5.70 -3.57 12.29
N THR A 80 -4.92 -4.36 11.56
CA THR A 80 -4.07 -5.45 12.10
C THR A 80 -2.57 -5.10 12.18
N SER A 81 -2.14 -3.97 11.61
CA SER A 81 -0.75 -3.52 11.73
C SER A 81 -0.56 -2.65 12.97
N PRO A 82 0.42 -2.95 13.86
CA PRO A 82 0.71 -2.13 15.04
C PRO A 82 1.14 -0.69 14.71
N GLU A 83 1.37 -0.38 13.43
CA GLU A 83 1.63 0.97 12.92
C GLU A 83 0.36 1.85 12.84
N THR A 84 -0.85 1.28 12.90
CA THR A 84 -2.14 2.01 12.88
C THR A 84 -2.75 2.10 14.29
N ARG A 85 -1.92 2.31 15.31
CA ARG A 85 -2.40 2.49 16.69
C ARG A 85 -3.25 3.76 16.76
N TYR A 86 -4.53 3.54 17.09
CA TYR A 86 -5.48 4.50 17.66
C TYR A 86 -6.01 5.59 16.72
N ASP A 87 -7.07 5.28 15.98
CA ASP A 87 -8.29 6.09 16.12
C ASP A 87 -9.52 5.17 16.10
N ARG A 88 -9.81 4.60 17.27
CA ARG A 88 -11.15 4.13 17.60
C ARG A 88 -11.80 5.27 18.37
N ARG A 89 -12.39 6.23 17.67
CA ARG A 89 -13.60 6.91 18.14
C ARG A 89 -14.75 6.32 17.30
N ALA A 90 -15.34 5.22 17.74
CA ALA A 90 -16.38 5.19 18.76
C ALA A 90 -17.52 6.13 18.36
N GLY A 91 -18.53 5.53 17.73
CA GLY A 91 -19.90 6.03 17.86
C GLY A 91 -20.42 5.80 19.26
#